data_AF-A0A645J7S1-F1
#
_entry.id   AF-A0A645J7S1-F1
#
_cell.length_a   1.000
_cell.length_b   1.000
_cell.length_c   1.000
_cell.angle_alpha   90.00
_cell.angle_beta   90.00
_cell.angle_gamma   90.00
#
_symmetry.space_group_name_H-M   'P 1'
#
loop_
_entity.id
_entity.type
_entity.pdbx_description
1 polymer ?
#
loop_
_entity_poly.entity_id
_entity_poly.type
_entity_poly.pdbx_seq_one_letter_code
_entity_poly.pdbx_strand_id
1 'polypeptide(L)'
;MTIGEFAGGDALLLGSEYNGVEYVTKIYFYNGSVCELFCRADSDVDAGAGTALIPAQGLLLSRGNGFVTVTVTDEFGGVSSSVIALKEVAE
;
A
#
# COMPACT_ATOMS: atom_id res chain seq x y z
N MET A 1 -3.94 2.51 9.26
CA MET A 1 -3.22 2.62 7.97
C MET A 1 -1.92 3.34 8.20
N THR A 2 -0.82 2.83 7.67
CA THR A 2 0.53 3.41 7.79
C THR A 2 1.28 3.27 6.46
N ILE A 3 2.33 4.06 6.28
CA ILE A 3 3.36 3.78 5.26
C ILE A 3 4.42 2.93 5.96
N GLY A 4 4.81 1.81 5.35
CA GLY A 4 5.90 0.95 5.79
C GLY A 4 6.68 0.42 4.60
N GLU A 5 7.71 -0.39 4.85
CA GLU A 5 8.55 -0.97 3.81
C GLU A 5 8.05 -2.35 3.40
N PHE A 6 8.00 -2.63 2.09
CA PHE A 6 7.76 -3.96 1.53
C PHE A 6 8.39 -4.05 0.13
N ALA A 7 8.96 -5.20 -0.23
CA ALA A 7 9.59 -5.42 -1.53
C ALA A 7 10.72 -4.42 -1.89
N GLY A 8 11.40 -3.86 -0.89
CA GLY A 8 12.49 -2.88 -1.08
C GLY A 8 12.01 -1.46 -1.41
N GLY A 9 10.72 -1.15 -1.20
CA GLY A 9 10.16 0.18 -1.36
C GLY A 9 9.03 0.47 -0.38
N ASP A 10 8.44 1.65 -0.49
CA ASP A 10 7.30 2.05 0.34
C ASP A 10 6.03 1.28 -0.06
N ALA A 11 5.25 0.92 0.95
CA ALA A 11 3.95 0.30 0.82
C ALA A 11 2.94 0.93 1.77
N LEU A 12 1.68 1.01 1.32
CA LEU A 12 0.56 1.39 2.16
C LEU A 12 0.06 0.14 2.87
N LEU A 13 0.08 0.16 4.20
CA LEU A 13 -0.29 -0.97 5.05
C LEU A 13 -1.63 -0.69 5.72
N LEU A 14 -2.63 -1.52 5.40
CA LEU A 14 -3.96 -1.48 6.00
C LEU A 14 -4.13 -2.71 6.88
N GLY A 15 -3.93 -2.51 8.19
CA GLY A 15 -4.16 -3.55 9.19
C GLY A 15 -5.64 -3.84 9.38
N SER A 16 -5.97 -5.11 9.61
CA SER A 16 -7.32 -5.58 9.94
C SER A 16 -7.22 -6.75 10.92
N GLU A 17 -8.21 -6.93 11.78
CA GLU A 17 -8.26 -8.03 12.74
C GLU A 17 -9.55 -8.81 12.54
N TYR A 18 -9.44 -10.13 12.44
CA TYR A 18 -10.58 -11.04 12.30
C TYR A 18 -10.39 -12.23 13.23
N ASN A 19 -11.29 -12.37 14.21
CA ASN A 19 -11.27 -13.47 15.19
C ASN A 19 -9.92 -13.61 15.93
N GLY A 20 -9.32 -12.49 16.34
CA GLY A 20 -8.04 -12.47 17.04
C GLY A 20 -6.82 -12.75 16.15
N VAL A 21 -7.00 -12.82 14.83
CA VAL A 21 -5.90 -12.95 13.86
C VAL A 21 -5.71 -11.62 13.15
N GLU A 22 -4.50 -11.10 13.21
CA GLU A 22 -4.11 -9.89 12.49
C GLU A 22 -3.80 -10.21 11.03
N TYR A 23 -4.34 -9.38 10.15
CA TYR A 23 -4.11 -9.38 8.72
C TYR A 23 -3.63 -8.00 8.27
N VAL A 24 -2.97 -7.98 7.13
CA VAL A 24 -2.55 -6.75 6.48
C VAL A 24 -2.86 -6.84 4.99
N THR A 25 -3.51 -5.81 4.47
CA THR A 25 -3.50 -5.51 3.04
C THR A 25 -2.34 -4.56 2.75
N LYS A 26 -1.46 -4.95 1.84
CA LYS A 26 -0.32 -4.14 1.37
C LYS A 26 -0.62 -3.64 -0.03
N ILE A 27 -0.48 -2.33 -0.26
CA ILE A 27 -0.49 -1.73 -1.60
C ILE A 27 0.91 -1.20 -1.89
N TYR A 28 1.55 -1.71 -2.94
CA TYR A 28 2.98 -1.50 -3.19
C TYR A 28 3.27 -1.50 -4.69
N PHE A 29 4.44 -0.99 -5.08
CA PHE A 29 4.92 -1.09 -6.44
C PHE A 29 5.85 -2.28 -6.60
N TYR A 30 5.58 -3.14 -7.58
CA TYR A 30 6.40 -4.30 -7.88
C TYR A 30 6.28 -4.67 -9.35
N ASN A 31 7.42 -4.93 -9.99
CA ASN A 31 7.50 -5.42 -11.37
C ASN A 31 6.63 -4.66 -12.40
N GLY A 32 6.65 -3.32 -12.35
CA GLY A 32 5.91 -2.48 -13.30
C GLY A 32 4.41 -2.39 -13.03
N SER A 33 3.97 -2.68 -11.82
CA SER A 33 2.56 -2.55 -11.43
C SER A 33 2.40 -2.08 -9.98
N VAL A 34 1.29 -1.39 -9.72
CA VAL A 34 0.74 -1.30 -8.37
C VAL A 34 0.05 -2.63 -8.08
N CYS A 35 0.45 -3.26 -6.98
CA CYS A 35 -0.03 -4.56 -6.55
C CYS A 35 -0.75 -4.46 -5.21
N GLU A 36 -1.63 -5.42 -4.94
CA GLU A 36 -2.27 -5.64 -3.64
C GLU A 36 -1.95 -7.04 -3.11
N LEU A 37 -1.54 -7.13 -1.85
CA LEU A 37 -1.36 -8.40 -1.15
C LEU A 37 -2.11 -8.39 0.18
N PHE A 38 -3.10 -9.27 0.33
CA PHE A 38 -3.76 -9.54 1.60
C PHE A 38 -3.21 -10.83 2.21
N CYS A 39 -2.64 -10.75 3.40
CA CYS A 39 -2.10 -11.91 4.11
C CYS A 39 -2.19 -11.70 5.63
N ARG A 40 -1.87 -12.74 6.41
CA ARG A 40 -1.71 -12.57 7.85
C ARG A 40 -0.55 -11.61 8.13
N ALA A 41 -0.62 -10.87 9.23
CA ALA A 41 0.45 -9.94 9.58
C ALA A 41 1.77 -10.66 9.92
N ASP A 42 1.68 -11.90 10.40
CA ASP A 42 2.81 -12.76 10.79
C ASP A 42 3.35 -13.66 9.67
N SER A 43 2.75 -13.62 8.47
CA SER A 43 3.19 -14.47 7.36
C SER A 43 4.32 -13.83 6.56
N ASP A 44 5.35 -14.61 6.27
CA ASP A 44 6.40 -14.27 5.32
C ASP A 44 5.95 -14.65 3.90
N VAL A 45 5.57 -13.65 3.11
CA VAL A 45 5.00 -13.82 1.77
C VAL A 45 5.77 -12.96 0.79
N ASP A 46 6.21 -13.58 -0.30
CA ASP A 46 6.93 -12.91 -1.37
C ASP A 46 6.06 -11.86 -2.09
N ALA A 47 6.69 -10.78 -2.54
CA ALA A 47 6.03 -9.68 -3.24
C ALA A 47 5.36 -10.12 -4.56
N GLY A 48 5.86 -11.18 -5.21
CA GLY A 48 5.25 -11.76 -6.41
C GLY A 48 3.93 -12.51 -6.15
N ALA A 49 3.57 -12.77 -4.89
CA ALA A 49 2.30 -13.41 -4.55
C ALA A 49 1.11 -12.44 -4.53
N GLY A 50 1.35 -11.13 -4.59
CA GLY A 50 0.28 -10.14 -4.68
C GLY A 50 -0.39 -10.12 -6.05
N THR A 51 -1.60 -9.56 -6.08
CA THR A 51 -2.36 -9.35 -7.31
C THR A 51 -1.92 -8.03 -7.95
N ALA A 52 -1.44 -8.09 -9.20
CA ALA A 52 -1.20 -6.88 -9.99
C ALA A 52 -2.54 -6.20 -10.34
N LEU A 53 -2.69 -4.93 -9.98
CA LEU A 53 -3.94 -4.18 -10.17
C LEU A 53 -3.83 -3.17 -11.31
N ILE A 54 -2.76 -2.38 -11.34
CA ILE A 54 -2.61 -1.25 -12.26
C ILE A 54 -1.18 -1.28 -12.85
N PRO A 55 -1.01 -1.41 -14.17
CA PRO A 55 0.27 -1.17 -14.83
C PRO A 55 0.77 0.25 -14.52
N ALA A 56 2.01 0.34 -14.04
CA ALA A 56 2.56 1.59 -13.56
C ALA A 56 4.07 1.64 -13.77
N GLN A 57 4.59 2.86 -13.87
CA GLN A 57 6.02 3.12 -13.79
C GLN A 57 6.46 3.41 -12.35
N GLY A 58 5.54 3.76 -11.45
CA GLY A 58 5.87 3.96 -10.04
C GLY A 58 4.68 4.27 -9.13
N LEU A 59 4.93 4.10 -7.84
CA LEU A 59 4.07 4.49 -6.73
C LEU A 59 4.89 5.36 -5.76
N LEU A 60 4.38 6.54 -5.44
CA LEU A 60 4.96 7.42 -4.43
C LEU A 60 3.95 7.62 -3.30
N LEU A 61 4.38 7.34 -2.08
CA LEU A 61 3.60 7.56 -0.87
C LEU A 61 4.25 8.70 -0.07
N SER A 62 3.44 9.63 0.39
CA SER A 62 3.92 10.73 1.23
C SER A 62 2.98 10.97 2.40
N ARG A 63 3.54 11.24 3.57
CA ARG A 63 2.78 11.47 4.80
C ARG A 63 2.60 12.97 5.03
N GLY A 64 1.35 13.40 5.13
CA GLY A 64 0.97 14.73 5.60
C GLY A 64 0.44 14.68 7.03
N ASN A 65 0.09 15.84 7.57
CA ASN A 65 -0.56 15.91 8.88
C ASN A 65 -2.02 15.42 8.78
N GLY A 66 -2.33 14.26 9.34
CA GLY A 66 -3.66 13.68 9.29
C GLY A 66 -4.07 13.07 7.94
N PHE A 67 -3.15 12.89 6.99
CA PHE A 67 -3.44 12.23 5.71
C PHE A 67 -2.22 11.56 5.07
N VAL A 68 -2.46 10.70 4.09
CA VAL A 68 -1.45 10.14 3.19
C VAL A 68 -1.80 10.54 1.76
N THR A 69 -0.82 11.01 1.02
CA THR A 69 -0.92 11.23 -0.42
C THR A 69 -0.37 10.01 -1.14
N VAL A 70 -1.16 9.47 -2.07
CA VAL A 70 -0.81 8.36 -2.95
C VAL A 70 -0.70 8.91 -4.36
N THR A 71 0.46 8.76 -5.00
CA THR A 71 0.68 9.20 -6.37
C THR A 71 1.13 8.01 -7.21
N VAL A 72 0.44 7.80 -8.33
CA VAL A 72 0.76 6.73 -9.29
C VAL A 72 1.17 7.38 -10.61
N THR A 73 2.29 6.93 -11.15
CA THR A 73 2.67 7.19 -12.53
C THR A 73 2.27 5.95 -13.34
N ASP A 74 1.30 6.10 -14.23
CA ASP A 74 0.81 4.99 -15.07
C ASP A 74 1.87 4.56 -16.12
N GLU A 75 1.56 3.49 -16.85
CA GLU A 75 2.45 2.93 -17.87
C GLU A 75 2.79 3.89 -19.03
N PHE A 76 2.00 4.94 -19.24
CA PHE A 76 2.22 5.97 -20.27
C PHE A 76 2.87 7.25 -19.72
N GLY A 77 3.20 7.28 -18.43
CA GLY A 77 3.77 8.44 -17.75
C GLY A 77 2.75 9.45 -17.24
N GLY A 78 1.45 9.15 -17.33
CA GLY A 78 0.40 9.95 -16.73
C GLY A 78 0.47 9.89 -15.21
N VAL A 79 0.29 11.03 -14.54
CA VAL A 79 0.39 11.13 -13.08
C VAL A 79 -0.97 11.41 -12.48
N SER A 80 -1.43 10.53 -11.61
CA SER A 80 -2.65 10.69 -10.82
C SER A 80 -2.31 10.69 -9.33
N SER A 81 -2.99 11.53 -8.56
CA SER A 81 -2.78 11.64 -7.12
C SER A 81 -4.11 11.59 -6.36
N SER A 82 -4.10 10.96 -5.20
CA SER A 82 -5.23 10.89 -4.27
C SER A 82 -4.77 11.12 -2.84
N VAL A 83 -5.64 11.68 -2.02
CA VAL A 83 -5.37 11.95 -0.61
C VAL A 83 -6.33 11.14 0.24
N ILE A 84 -5.79 10.40 1.20
CA ILE A 84 -6.54 9.56 2.12
C ILE A 84 -6.39 10.17 3.52
N ALA A 85 -7.49 10.64 4.10
CA ALA A 85 -7.48 11.14 5.46
C ALA A 85 -7.26 10.01 6.46
N LEU A 86 -6.39 10.25 7.44
CA LEU A 86 -6.19 9.37 8.58
C LEU A 86 -7.23 9.75 9.63
N LYS A 87 -8.09 8.81 9.99
CA LYS A 87 -8.96 9.00 11.15
C LYS A 87 -8.08 8.98 12.40
N GLU A 88 -8.03 10.09 13.12
CA GLU A 88 -7.51 10.07 14.49
C GLU A 88 -8.44 9.22 15.35
N VAL A 89 -7.85 8.26 16.06
CA VAL A 89 -8.54 7.58 17.15
C VAL A 89 -8.33 8.47 18.36
N ALA A 90 -9.37 9.16 18.80
CA ALA A 90 -9.36 9.79 20.12
C ALA A 90 -9.23 8.69 21.17
N GLU A 91 -8.22 8.78 22.04
CA GLU A 91 -8.07 7.95 23.24
C GLU A 91 -9.21 8.17 24.24
#